data_AF-Q5NT69-F1
#
_entry.id   AF-Q5NT69-F1
#
_cell.length_a   1.000
_cell.length_b   1.000
_cell.length_c   1.000
_cell.angle_alpha   90.00
_cell.angle_beta   90.00
_cell.angle_gamma   90.00
#
_symmetry.space_group_name_H-M   'P 1'
#
loop_
_entity.id
_entity.type
_entity.pdbx_description
1 polymer ?
#
loop_
_entity_poly.entity_id
_entity_poly.type
_entity_poly.pdbx_seq_one_letter_code
_entity_poly.pdbx_strand_id
1 'polypeptide(L)'
;MPIILDSDVLEVAEYVYKTRLSQPYTEVGSEWEYNYKNPTATFAKGDGHNLQRYITIDGKQLHRPIHGLAHTMRTLMYSQLMYCSSKKQLSPHVCQDGRTIADLSELDLKKINIAQLFFVAGRESEASYGDAYHRYHLYGAKQFEEYARKHLTHLFSEEEIQLYSRCIEDRVGDSFDGTPEGYIIHLSHMIDLMRCKSPVEVFLGHSKGVSGIVPTLIHLFGKQDGLDIMHYARGLFAATGEAVPYIDSSEWSHLGVDLSRVQRAHSIVGDINVPGQEADSKKTAQAGFSVDGCYSALTSVPTPSWYEKELKEIDDEKIDVKEVDDREIEKEHEIVVPSQATTPLSTVKTDSFVEKLLKPFMIWKKPEVQTTQPTTEKTNKP
;
A
#
# COMPACT_ATOMS: atom_id res chain seq x y z
N MET A 1 -2.10 -12.06 19.61
CA MET A 1 -0.67 -11.76 19.54
C MET A 1 -0.59 -10.43 18.84
N PRO A 2 -0.01 -9.40 19.48
CA PRO A 2 0.15 -8.12 18.82
C PRO A 2 1.06 -8.28 17.59
N ILE A 3 0.82 -7.49 16.56
CA ILE A 3 1.86 -7.20 15.57
C ILE A 3 2.94 -6.41 16.31
N ILE A 4 4.18 -6.90 16.27
CA ILE A 4 5.32 -6.29 16.97
C ILE A 4 6.22 -5.64 15.92
N LEU A 5 6.57 -4.39 16.14
CA LEU A 5 7.62 -3.71 15.38
C LEU A 5 8.95 -3.90 16.11
N ASP A 6 9.97 -4.35 15.37
CA ASP A 6 11.31 -4.55 15.90
C ASP A 6 11.94 -3.24 16.40
N SER A 7 12.87 -3.36 17.36
CA SER A 7 13.51 -2.19 17.97
C SER A 7 14.31 -1.36 16.96
N ASP A 8 14.93 -2.00 15.98
CA ASP A 8 15.65 -1.32 14.88
C ASP A 8 14.69 -0.55 13.97
N VAL A 9 13.52 -1.12 13.65
CA VAL A 9 12.44 -0.41 12.92
C VAL A 9 11.98 0.83 13.69
N LEU A 10 11.79 0.72 15.01
CA LEU A 10 11.40 1.85 15.86
C LEU A 10 12.49 2.93 15.96
N GLU A 11 13.76 2.55 16.03
CA GLU A 11 14.89 3.50 15.98
C GLU A 11 14.90 4.29 14.67
N VAL A 12 14.66 3.63 13.53
CA VAL A 12 14.52 4.33 12.24
C VAL A 12 13.26 5.22 12.23
N ALA A 13 12.16 4.78 12.83
CA ALA A 13 10.94 5.59 12.92
C ALA A 13 11.19 6.89 13.70
N GLU A 14 11.98 6.85 14.77
CA GLU A 14 12.38 8.04 15.52
C GLU A 14 13.22 8.99 14.67
N TYR A 15 14.20 8.45 13.93
CA TYR A 15 15.00 9.24 13.00
C TYR A 15 14.13 9.94 11.97
N VAL A 16 13.23 9.20 11.31
CA VAL A 16 12.35 9.73 10.25
C VAL A 16 11.36 10.75 10.82
N TYR A 17 10.81 10.49 12.01
CA TYR A 17 9.96 11.45 12.69
C TYR A 17 10.68 12.77 12.94
N LYS A 18 11.85 12.70 13.58
CA LYS A 18 12.66 13.87 13.93
C LYS A 18 13.10 14.68 12.71
N THR A 19 13.53 14.02 11.65
CA THR A 19 14.15 14.69 10.50
C THR A 19 13.15 15.10 9.44
N ARG A 20 11.99 14.42 9.33
CA ARG A 20 11.03 14.61 8.22
C ARG A 20 9.58 14.74 8.69
N LEU A 21 8.98 13.70 9.29
CA LEU A 21 7.52 13.65 9.49
C LEU A 21 7.00 14.66 10.53
N SER A 22 7.86 15.15 11.44
CA SER A 22 7.54 16.24 12.37
C SER A 22 7.70 17.64 11.77
N GLN A 23 8.37 17.76 10.62
CA GLN A 23 8.74 19.05 10.05
C GLN A 23 7.53 19.70 9.35
N PRO A 24 7.44 21.04 9.30
CA PRO A 24 6.47 21.73 8.46
C PRO A 24 6.61 21.37 6.98
N TYR A 25 5.53 21.45 6.22
CA TYR A 25 5.59 21.45 4.75
C TYR A 25 6.25 22.74 4.22
N THR A 26 7.10 22.63 3.19
CA THR A 26 7.84 23.79 2.63
C THR A 26 7.28 24.33 1.31
N GLU A 27 6.61 23.51 0.50
CA GLU A 27 5.95 23.96 -0.75
C GLU A 27 4.54 24.50 -0.44
N VAL A 28 4.47 25.54 0.39
CA VAL A 28 3.23 26.14 0.94
C VAL A 28 3.30 27.67 0.94
N GLY A 29 2.17 28.33 1.18
CA GLY A 29 2.04 29.79 1.21
C GLY A 29 1.51 30.37 -0.11
N SER A 30 1.56 31.70 -0.24
CA SER A 30 0.97 32.42 -1.37
C SER A 30 1.63 32.07 -2.71
N GLU A 31 2.92 31.76 -2.71
CA GLU A 31 3.66 31.33 -3.91
C GLU A 31 3.28 29.92 -4.39
N TRP A 32 2.45 29.20 -3.63
CA TRP A 32 1.96 27.87 -3.95
C TRP A 32 0.42 27.78 -3.99
N GLU A 33 -0.27 28.92 -3.99
CA GLU A 33 -1.71 28.93 -4.29
C GLU A 33 -1.95 28.60 -5.76
N TYR A 34 -2.95 27.79 -6.06
CA TYR A 34 -3.30 27.47 -7.44
C TYR A 34 -4.67 28.03 -7.79
N ASN A 35 -4.77 28.68 -8.95
CA ASN A 35 -6.03 29.09 -9.54
C ASN A 35 -6.05 28.62 -11.00
N TYR A 36 -6.92 27.66 -11.31
CA TYR A 36 -7.01 27.11 -12.66
C TYR A 36 -7.34 28.16 -13.75
N LYS A 37 -7.93 29.30 -13.38
CA LYS A 37 -8.20 30.43 -14.30
C LYS A 37 -6.95 31.25 -14.62
N ASN A 38 -5.90 31.11 -13.81
CA ASN A 38 -4.59 31.72 -14.03
C ASN A 38 -3.48 30.71 -13.64
N PRO A 39 -3.31 29.63 -14.44
CA PRO A 39 -2.66 28.39 -14.02
C PRO A 39 -1.14 28.49 -13.82
N THR A 40 -0.51 29.61 -14.14
CA THR A 40 0.94 29.83 -14.01
C THR A 40 1.28 31.09 -13.21
N ALA A 41 0.34 31.59 -12.42
CA ALA A 41 0.54 32.79 -11.59
C ALA A 41 1.54 32.58 -10.44
N THR A 42 1.71 31.32 -10.04
CA THR A 42 2.48 30.88 -8.86
C THR A 42 3.34 29.66 -9.24
N PHE A 43 4.03 29.05 -8.27
CA PHE A 43 4.82 27.83 -8.50
C PHE A 43 3.96 26.55 -8.58
N ALA A 44 2.73 26.59 -8.07
CA ALA A 44 1.84 25.44 -8.08
C ALA A 44 1.33 25.15 -9.49
N LYS A 45 1.33 23.87 -9.88
CA LYS A 45 0.79 23.38 -11.17
C LYS A 45 -0.55 22.66 -11.01
N GLY A 46 -1.12 22.71 -9.82
CA GLY A 46 -2.37 22.06 -9.44
C GLY A 46 -2.74 22.35 -7.99
N ASP A 47 -3.94 21.93 -7.60
CA ASP A 47 -4.47 22.15 -6.26
C ASP A 47 -3.73 21.35 -5.17
N GLY A 48 -3.93 21.77 -3.91
CA GLY A 48 -3.63 20.95 -2.73
C GLY A 48 -2.47 21.42 -1.87
N HIS A 49 -1.59 22.29 -2.37
CA HIS A 49 -0.40 22.75 -1.63
C HIS A 49 -0.72 23.33 -0.25
N ASN A 50 -1.79 24.12 -0.14
CA ASN A 50 -2.16 24.79 1.12
C ASN A 50 -3.21 24.05 1.95
N LEU A 51 -3.62 22.84 1.55
CA LEU A 51 -4.59 22.03 2.31
C LEU A 51 -3.93 21.38 3.53
N GLN A 52 -4.65 21.35 4.65
CA GLN A 52 -4.32 20.57 5.86
C GLN A 52 -2.84 20.65 6.30
N ARG A 53 -2.19 21.81 6.14
CA ARG A 53 -0.75 22.00 6.40
C ARG A 53 -0.34 21.56 7.82
N TYR A 54 -1.20 21.84 8.78
CA TYR A 54 -1.11 21.43 10.17
C TYR A 54 -2.49 21.51 10.82
N ILE A 55 -2.63 20.89 11.99
CA ILE A 55 -3.71 21.13 12.93
C ILE A 55 -3.14 21.60 14.27
N THR A 56 -3.89 22.40 15.01
CA THR A 56 -3.50 22.83 16.36
C THR A 56 -4.27 22.01 17.37
N ILE A 57 -3.57 21.29 18.25
CA ILE A 57 -4.15 20.52 19.35
C ILE A 57 -3.51 20.98 20.65
N ASP A 58 -4.32 21.44 21.60
CA ASP A 58 -3.88 21.94 22.91
C ASP A 58 -2.70 22.92 22.83
N GLY A 59 -2.74 23.82 21.84
CA GLY A 59 -1.71 24.86 21.61
C GLY A 59 -0.45 24.39 20.90
N LYS A 60 -0.33 23.10 20.55
CA LYS A 60 0.78 22.56 19.74
C LYS A 60 0.36 22.34 18.30
N GLN A 61 1.24 22.64 17.36
CA GLN A 61 1.02 22.37 15.94
C GLN A 61 1.49 20.96 15.60
N LEU A 62 0.56 20.12 15.16
CA LEU A 62 0.87 18.85 14.51
C LEU A 62 0.92 19.10 13.01
N HIS A 63 2.13 19.15 12.46
CA HIS A 63 2.35 19.32 11.03
C HIS A 63 2.00 18.04 10.26
N ARG A 64 1.61 18.22 8.99
CA ARG A 64 1.37 17.12 8.05
C ARG A 64 0.40 16.04 8.58
N PRO A 65 -0.73 16.39 9.22
CA PRO A 65 -1.57 15.43 9.94
C PRO A 65 -2.12 14.29 9.07
N ILE A 66 -2.27 14.51 7.75
CA ILE A 66 -2.73 13.46 6.84
C ILE A 66 -1.59 12.49 6.48
N HIS A 67 -0.35 12.96 6.29
CA HIS A 67 0.79 12.12 5.91
C HIS A 67 1.94 12.21 6.93
N GLY A 68 1.56 12.19 8.21
CA GLY A 68 2.47 12.27 9.35
C GLY A 68 2.76 10.90 9.95
N LEU A 69 3.28 10.90 11.18
CA LEU A 69 3.73 9.69 11.87
C LEU A 69 2.65 8.60 11.96
N ALA A 70 1.43 8.96 12.37
CA ALA A 70 0.35 7.99 12.56
C ALA A 70 -0.04 7.26 11.26
N HIS A 71 -0.13 7.99 10.15
CA HIS A 71 -0.34 7.39 8.82
C HIS A 71 0.77 6.39 8.50
N THR A 72 2.01 6.85 8.56
CA THR A 72 3.18 6.04 8.21
C THR A 72 3.24 4.77 9.05
N MET A 73 3.15 4.87 10.37
CA MET A 73 3.25 3.72 11.26
C MET A 73 2.10 2.72 11.12
N ARG A 74 0.88 3.17 10.80
CA ARG A 74 -0.23 2.25 10.49
C ARG A 74 0.09 1.37 9.28
N THR A 75 0.79 1.89 8.27
CA THR A 75 1.14 1.09 7.07
C THR A 75 2.07 -0.08 7.37
N LEU A 76 2.93 0.03 8.39
CA LEU A 76 3.79 -1.08 8.84
C LEU A 76 2.96 -2.23 9.44
N MET A 77 1.87 -1.89 10.15
CA MET A 77 0.95 -2.89 10.70
C MET A 77 0.20 -3.63 9.59
N TYR A 78 -0.17 -2.92 8.52
CA TYR A 78 -0.91 -3.50 7.41
C TYR A 78 -0.08 -4.51 6.62
N SER A 79 1.19 -4.21 6.34
CA SER A 79 2.08 -5.13 5.61
C SER A 79 2.33 -6.41 6.40
N GLN A 80 2.57 -6.33 7.71
CA GLN A 80 2.71 -7.53 8.54
C GLN A 80 1.44 -8.40 8.54
N LEU A 81 0.27 -7.78 8.60
CA LEU A 81 -1.00 -8.52 8.58
C LEU A 81 -1.27 -9.18 7.21
N MET A 82 -1.02 -8.45 6.12
CA MET A 82 -1.19 -8.96 4.76
C MET A 82 -0.18 -10.07 4.42
N TYR A 83 1.05 -9.99 4.95
CA TYR A 83 2.03 -11.05 4.81
C TYR A 83 1.52 -12.39 5.37
N CYS A 84 1.03 -12.39 6.61
CA CYS A 84 0.42 -13.58 7.21
C CYS A 84 -0.81 -14.07 6.42
N SER A 85 -1.64 -13.15 5.91
CA SER A 85 -2.81 -13.53 5.10
C SER A 85 -2.41 -14.16 3.76
N SER A 86 -1.34 -13.65 3.12
CA SER A 86 -0.83 -14.17 1.85
C SER A 86 -0.38 -15.62 1.95
N LYS A 87 0.22 -16.03 3.08
CA LYS A 87 0.70 -17.41 3.30
C LYS A 87 -0.41 -18.45 3.38
N LYS A 88 -1.63 -18.03 3.67
CA LYS A 88 -2.82 -18.89 3.69
C LYS A 88 -3.42 -19.12 2.30
N GLN A 89 -3.02 -18.35 1.29
CA GLN A 89 -3.61 -18.42 -0.03
C GLN A 89 -2.99 -19.56 -0.83
N LEU A 90 -3.83 -20.37 -1.50
CA LEU A 90 -3.35 -21.46 -2.38
C LEU A 90 -2.63 -20.95 -3.63
N SER A 91 -2.96 -19.73 -4.07
CA SER A 91 -2.39 -19.12 -5.27
C SER A 91 -2.31 -17.61 -5.05
N PRO A 92 -1.36 -17.14 -4.23
CA PRO A 92 -1.16 -15.70 -4.01
C PRO A 92 -0.79 -15.02 -5.32
N HIS A 93 -1.03 -13.70 -5.40
CA HIS A 93 -0.72 -12.92 -6.60
C HIS A 93 0.77 -13.00 -6.95
N VAL A 94 1.07 -13.37 -8.19
CA VAL A 94 2.43 -13.42 -8.73
C VAL A 94 2.75 -12.08 -9.36
N CYS A 95 3.70 -11.36 -8.75
CA CYS A 95 4.21 -10.08 -9.23
C CYS A 95 5.01 -10.25 -10.53
N GLN A 96 5.34 -9.14 -11.17
CA GLN A 96 6.02 -9.15 -12.48
C GLN A 96 7.40 -9.82 -12.44
N ASP A 97 8.07 -9.78 -11.30
CA ASP A 97 9.35 -10.48 -11.06
C ASP A 97 9.22 -11.99 -10.81
N GLY A 98 8.00 -12.53 -10.87
CA GLY A 98 7.70 -13.95 -10.69
C GLY A 98 7.56 -14.40 -9.23
N ARG A 99 7.73 -13.48 -8.26
CA ARG A 99 7.57 -13.76 -6.83
C ARG A 99 6.20 -13.32 -6.30
N THR A 100 5.87 -13.73 -5.10
CA THR A 100 4.63 -13.43 -4.38
C THR A 100 4.95 -12.82 -3.02
N ILE A 101 3.94 -12.24 -2.34
CA ILE A 101 4.12 -11.79 -0.95
C ILE A 101 4.46 -12.97 -0.02
N ALA A 102 3.98 -14.18 -0.33
CA ALA A 102 4.26 -15.37 0.48
C ALA A 102 5.74 -15.83 0.39
N ASP A 103 6.47 -15.42 -0.65
CA ASP A 103 7.90 -15.75 -0.83
C ASP A 103 8.81 -14.85 0.02
N LEU A 104 8.27 -13.79 0.63
CA LEU A 104 9.03 -12.89 1.49
C LEU A 104 9.36 -13.57 2.84
N SER A 105 10.56 -13.33 3.34
CA SER A 105 10.93 -13.73 4.70
C SER A 105 10.48 -12.69 5.74
N GLU A 106 10.49 -13.06 7.02
CA GLU A 106 10.29 -12.09 8.12
C GLU A 106 11.35 -10.98 8.14
N LEU A 107 12.59 -11.30 7.71
CA LEU A 107 13.66 -10.32 7.57
C LEU A 107 13.36 -9.34 6.43
N ASP A 108 12.77 -9.80 5.33
CA ASP A 108 12.31 -8.91 4.26
C ASP A 108 11.17 -8.02 4.76
N LEU A 109 10.25 -8.55 5.59
CA LEU A 109 9.19 -7.76 6.20
C LEU A 109 9.74 -6.63 7.10
N LYS A 110 10.81 -6.89 7.86
CA LYS A 110 11.54 -5.85 8.59
C LYS A 110 12.09 -4.78 7.64
N LYS A 111 12.72 -5.18 6.54
CA LYS A 111 13.28 -4.26 5.53
C LYS A 111 12.19 -3.43 4.85
N ILE A 112 11.06 -4.06 4.51
CA ILE A 112 9.84 -3.42 4.00
C ILE A 112 9.33 -2.39 5.01
N ASN A 113 9.21 -2.75 6.29
CA ASN A 113 8.75 -1.83 7.33
C ASN A 113 9.65 -0.59 7.44
N ILE A 114 10.97 -0.76 7.34
CA ILE A 114 11.91 0.37 7.29
C ILE A 114 11.68 1.24 6.04
N ALA A 115 11.52 0.64 4.86
CA ALA A 115 11.26 1.39 3.62
C ALA A 115 9.93 2.16 3.68
N GLN A 116 8.88 1.56 4.27
CA GLN A 116 7.57 2.19 4.45
C GLN A 116 7.65 3.49 5.28
N LEU A 117 8.59 3.60 6.22
CA LEU A 117 8.78 4.82 7.00
C LEU A 117 9.10 6.04 6.12
N PHE A 118 9.75 5.82 4.97
CA PHE A 118 10.15 6.87 4.04
C PHE A 118 9.15 7.09 2.90
N PHE A 119 8.13 6.24 2.76
CA PHE A 119 7.22 6.22 1.60
C PHE A 119 6.56 7.58 1.30
N VAL A 120 6.23 8.35 2.35
CA VAL A 120 5.67 9.71 2.23
C VAL A 120 6.50 10.78 2.95
N ALA A 121 7.69 10.43 3.45
CA ALA A 121 8.55 11.37 4.20
C ALA A 121 9.11 12.50 3.31
N GLY A 122 9.15 12.28 2.00
CA GLY A 122 9.59 13.25 1.00
C GLY A 122 8.54 14.30 0.62
N ARG A 123 7.28 14.19 1.08
CA ARG A 123 6.24 15.17 0.73
C ARG A 123 6.59 16.57 1.22
N GLU A 124 6.33 17.60 0.43
CA GLU A 124 6.53 18.99 0.85
C GLU A 124 5.25 19.83 0.85
N SER A 125 4.10 19.19 0.55
CA SER A 125 2.75 19.71 0.75
C SER A 125 1.73 18.56 0.64
N GLU A 126 0.43 18.88 0.72
CA GLU A 126 -0.65 17.92 0.43
C GLU A 126 -0.98 17.78 -1.06
N ALA A 127 -0.31 18.52 -1.94
CA ALA A 127 -0.52 18.44 -3.39
C ALA A 127 -0.34 17.01 -3.91
N SER A 128 -1.31 16.55 -4.71
CA SER A 128 -1.39 15.17 -5.17
C SER A 128 -1.29 15.01 -6.68
N TYR A 129 -1.30 16.09 -7.46
CA TYR A 129 -1.15 16.01 -8.91
C TYR A 129 0.20 15.38 -9.29
N GLY A 130 0.25 14.71 -10.46
CA GLY A 130 1.35 13.80 -10.81
C GLY A 130 2.77 14.38 -10.70
N ASP A 131 2.99 15.63 -11.09
CA ASP A 131 4.31 16.29 -10.95
C ASP A 131 4.75 16.47 -9.49
N ALA A 132 3.83 16.85 -8.58
CA ALA A 132 4.14 16.93 -7.15
C ALA A 132 4.32 15.53 -6.55
N TYR A 133 3.44 14.58 -6.87
CA TYR A 133 3.51 13.20 -6.40
C TYR A 133 4.87 12.57 -6.67
N HIS A 134 5.31 12.50 -7.94
CA HIS A 134 6.57 11.86 -8.28
C HIS A 134 7.80 12.60 -7.73
N ARG A 135 7.75 13.94 -7.63
CA ARG A 135 8.82 14.71 -6.98
C ARG A 135 8.96 14.34 -5.51
N TYR A 136 7.85 14.24 -4.79
CA TYR A 136 7.84 13.90 -3.37
C TYR A 136 8.27 12.46 -3.11
N HIS A 137 7.85 11.51 -3.93
CA HIS A 137 8.29 10.12 -3.83
C HIS A 137 9.79 9.96 -4.14
N LEU A 138 10.31 10.67 -5.15
CA LEU A 138 11.74 10.74 -5.41
C LEU A 138 12.53 11.31 -4.22
N TYR A 139 12.01 12.34 -3.54
CA TYR A 139 12.64 12.88 -2.34
C TYR A 139 12.68 11.86 -1.20
N GLY A 140 11.59 11.14 -0.96
CA GLY A 140 11.54 10.07 0.04
C GLY A 140 12.54 8.95 -0.26
N ALA A 141 12.62 8.55 -1.53
CA ALA A 141 13.55 7.52 -2.01
C ALA A 141 15.01 7.92 -1.78
N LYS A 142 15.39 9.17 -2.09
CA LYS A 142 16.75 9.67 -1.84
C LYS A 142 17.08 9.84 -0.37
N GLN A 143 16.11 10.21 0.46
CA GLN A 143 16.27 10.26 1.91
C GLN A 143 16.47 8.87 2.52
N PHE A 144 15.74 7.86 2.02
CA PHE A 144 15.96 6.47 2.38
C PHE A 144 17.36 6.00 1.97
N GLU A 145 17.77 6.24 0.72
CA GLU A 145 19.11 5.88 0.24
C GLU A 145 20.24 6.48 1.08
N GLU A 146 20.14 7.78 1.41
CA GLU A 146 21.13 8.48 2.22
C GLU A 146 21.23 7.87 3.62
N TYR A 147 20.10 7.62 4.26
CA TYR A 147 20.07 7.00 5.58
C TYR A 147 20.59 5.56 5.54
N ALA A 148 20.10 4.74 4.61
CA ALA A 148 20.40 3.33 4.53
C ALA A 148 21.89 3.07 4.24
N ARG A 149 22.50 3.79 3.29
CA ARG A 149 23.93 3.63 2.97
C ARG A 149 24.86 4.07 4.10
N LYS A 150 24.39 4.92 5.00
CA LYS A 150 25.19 5.42 6.12
C LYS A 150 24.98 4.63 7.41
N HIS A 151 23.76 4.14 7.63
CA HIS A 151 23.36 3.60 8.93
C HIS A 151 22.87 2.15 8.88
N LEU A 152 22.46 1.64 7.71
CA LEU A 152 21.79 0.34 7.58
C LEU A 152 22.53 -0.66 6.69
N THR A 153 23.79 -0.41 6.30
CA THR A 153 24.59 -1.35 5.47
C THR A 153 24.89 -2.68 6.15
N HIS A 154 24.69 -2.79 7.46
CA HIS A 154 24.75 -4.04 8.21
C HIS A 154 23.48 -4.90 8.05
N LEU A 155 22.38 -4.31 7.57
CA LEU A 155 21.07 -4.95 7.42
C LEU A 155 20.64 -5.06 5.95
N PHE A 156 20.93 -4.04 5.14
CA PHE A 156 20.62 -3.99 3.71
C PHE A 156 21.88 -4.13 2.86
N SER A 157 21.81 -4.98 1.83
CA SER A 157 22.76 -4.96 0.73
C SER A 157 22.53 -3.73 -0.17
N GLU A 158 23.51 -3.37 -1.00
CA GLU A 158 23.35 -2.24 -1.94
C GLU A 158 22.23 -2.50 -2.97
N GLU A 159 22.05 -3.75 -3.41
CA GLU A 159 20.96 -4.12 -4.31
C GLU A 159 19.60 -3.92 -3.63
N GLU A 160 19.48 -4.31 -2.35
CA GLU A 160 18.26 -4.09 -1.58
C GLU A 160 17.99 -2.60 -1.37
N ILE A 161 19.02 -1.78 -1.09
CA ILE A 161 18.86 -0.32 -1.00
C ILE A 161 18.30 0.24 -2.32
N GLN A 162 18.79 -0.23 -3.47
CA GLN A 162 18.31 0.21 -4.77
C GLN A 162 16.87 -0.25 -5.04
N LEU A 163 16.54 -1.50 -4.70
CA LEU A 163 15.19 -2.07 -4.82
C LEU A 163 14.18 -1.28 -3.98
N TYR A 164 14.43 -1.12 -2.68
CA TYR A 164 13.51 -0.44 -1.77
C TYR A 164 13.42 1.06 -2.06
N SER A 165 14.51 1.69 -2.49
CA SER A 165 14.47 3.07 -2.98
C SER A 165 13.54 3.21 -4.18
N ARG A 166 13.62 2.27 -5.14
CA ARG A 166 12.75 2.28 -6.32
C ARG A 166 11.28 2.05 -5.96
N CYS A 167 11.01 1.17 -4.99
CA CYS A 167 9.65 0.97 -4.46
C CYS A 167 9.09 2.27 -3.84
N ILE A 168 9.93 3.06 -3.16
CA ILE A 168 9.53 4.36 -2.61
C ILE A 168 9.35 5.41 -3.70
N GLU A 169 10.21 5.40 -4.73
CA GLU A 169 10.21 6.40 -5.82
C GLU A 169 8.91 6.37 -6.63
N ASP A 170 8.28 5.20 -6.76
CA ASP A 170 7.07 4.97 -7.55
C ASP A 170 7.15 5.70 -8.91
N ARG A 171 8.16 5.32 -9.69
CA ARG A 171 8.53 6.06 -10.88
C ARG A 171 7.41 5.94 -11.92
N VAL A 172 7.19 7.00 -12.69
CA VAL A 172 6.32 6.95 -13.87
C VAL A 172 6.65 5.74 -14.74
N GLY A 173 5.67 4.85 -14.91
CA GLY A 173 5.79 3.65 -15.73
C GLY A 173 6.11 2.38 -14.96
N ASP A 174 6.39 2.47 -13.65
CA ASP A 174 6.49 1.29 -12.80
C ASP A 174 5.11 0.62 -12.65
N SER A 175 5.12 -0.70 -12.54
CA SER A 175 3.94 -1.50 -12.25
C SER A 175 3.68 -1.50 -10.75
N PHE A 176 2.39 -1.43 -10.38
CA PHE A 176 1.94 -1.50 -8.98
C PHE A 176 2.43 -2.80 -8.30
N ASP A 177 2.55 -3.87 -9.08
CA ASP A 177 2.98 -5.22 -8.70
C ASP A 177 4.31 -5.61 -9.36
N GLY A 178 5.23 -4.65 -9.54
CA GLY A 178 6.54 -4.91 -10.13
C GLY A 178 7.36 -5.95 -9.35
N THR A 179 7.33 -5.85 -8.02
CA THR A 179 7.91 -6.81 -7.07
C THR A 179 6.98 -6.98 -5.87
N PRO A 180 7.04 -8.09 -5.10
CA PRO A 180 6.20 -8.27 -3.91
C PRO A 180 6.48 -7.22 -2.82
N GLU A 181 7.72 -6.70 -2.73
CA GLU A 181 8.08 -5.62 -1.81
C GLU A 181 7.34 -4.32 -2.17
N GLY A 182 7.41 -3.88 -3.43
CA GLY A 182 6.67 -2.70 -3.89
C GLY A 182 5.16 -2.91 -3.76
N TYR A 183 4.68 -4.10 -4.14
CA TYR A 183 3.26 -4.44 -4.11
C TYR A 183 2.66 -4.32 -2.71
N ILE A 184 3.30 -4.91 -1.69
CA ILE A 184 2.79 -4.83 -0.32
C ILE A 184 2.93 -3.43 0.29
N ILE A 185 3.94 -2.64 -0.09
CA ILE A 185 4.07 -1.23 0.29
C ILE A 185 2.88 -0.43 -0.27
N HIS A 186 2.57 -0.58 -1.56
CA HIS A 186 1.46 0.13 -2.18
C HIS A 186 0.09 -0.29 -1.63
N LEU A 187 -0.14 -1.60 -1.43
CA LEU A 187 -1.37 -2.10 -0.81
C LEU A 187 -1.55 -1.54 0.60
N SER A 188 -0.47 -1.47 1.39
CA SER A 188 -0.52 -0.93 2.75
C SER A 188 -0.88 0.56 2.74
N HIS A 189 -0.31 1.34 1.83
CA HIS A 189 -0.69 2.73 1.66
C HIS A 189 -2.16 2.88 1.22
N MET A 190 -2.62 2.01 0.30
CA MET A 190 -4.00 2.01 -0.20
C MET A 190 -5.03 1.71 0.90
N ILE A 191 -4.73 0.80 1.83
CA ILE A 191 -5.60 0.51 2.98
C ILE A 191 -5.85 1.78 3.82
N ASP A 192 -4.82 2.58 4.06
CA ASP A 192 -4.95 3.79 4.89
C ASP A 192 -5.82 4.87 4.21
N LEU A 193 -6.03 4.81 2.89
CA LEU A 193 -6.90 5.73 2.17
C LEU A 193 -8.39 5.57 2.54
N MET A 194 -8.79 4.45 3.17
CA MET A 194 -10.17 4.25 3.61
C MET A 194 -10.65 5.29 4.62
N ARG A 195 -9.75 5.98 5.33
CA ARG A 195 -10.13 7.04 6.28
C ARG A 195 -10.51 8.37 5.61
N CYS A 196 -10.16 8.56 4.33
CA CYS A 196 -10.28 9.85 3.65
C CYS A 196 -10.82 9.80 2.22
N LYS A 197 -11.22 8.61 1.73
CA LYS A 197 -11.85 8.43 0.41
C LYS A 197 -13.33 8.10 0.53
N SER A 198 -14.07 8.34 -0.55
CA SER A 198 -15.50 8.11 -0.57
C SER A 198 -15.81 6.61 -0.69
N PRO A 199 -17.07 6.19 -0.44
CA PRO A 199 -17.50 4.82 -0.68
C PRO A 199 -17.28 4.34 -2.11
N VAL A 200 -17.21 5.26 -3.10
CA VAL A 200 -16.93 4.91 -4.50
C VAL A 200 -15.54 4.31 -4.63
N GLU A 201 -14.49 4.98 -4.11
CA GLU A 201 -13.13 4.46 -4.20
C GLU A 201 -12.94 3.24 -3.28
N VAL A 202 -13.58 3.21 -2.11
CA VAL A 202 -13.41 2.13 -1.14
C VAL A 202 -14.09 0.82 -1.61
N PHE A 203 -15.29 0.88 -2.18
CA PHE A 203 -16.10 -0.31 -2.47
C PHE A 203 -16.45 -0.51 -3.95
N LEU A 204 -16.54 0.55 -4.76
CA LEU A 204 -17.11 0.45 -6.12
C LEU A 204 -16.04 0.54 -7.23
N GLY A 205 -14.85 1.05 -6.90
CA GLY A 205 -13.83 1.51 -7.85
C GLY A 205 -14.27 2.79 -8.56
N HIS A 206 -13.37 3.58 -9.16
CA HIS A 206 -13.75 4.83 -9.86
C HIS A 206 -14.03 4.62 -11.36
N SER A 207 -13.60 3.50 -11.95
CA SER A 207 -13.87 3.13 -13.34
C SER A 207 -14.18 1.63 -13.47
N LYS A 208 -14.56 1.18 -14.68
CA LYS A 208 -14.89 -0.23 -14.93
C LYS A 208 -13.69 -1.17 -14.81
N GLY A 209 -12.48 -0.69 -15.06
CA GLY A 209 -11.25 -1.48 -14.97
C GLY A 209 -10.63 -1.51 -13.58
N VAL A 210 -11.27 -0.87 -12.61
CA VAL A 210 -10.65 -0.59 -11.30
C VAL A 210 -11.49 -1.22 -10.22
N SER A 211 -10.83 -2.01 -9.38
CA SER A 211 -11.42 -2.54 -8.16
C SER A 211 -11.39 -1.50 -7.04
N GLY A 212 -12.42 -1.47 -6.20
CA GLY A 212 -12.37 -0.69 -4.97
C GLY A 212 -11.32 -1.25 -4.01
N ILE A 213 -10.92 -0.47 -3.01
CA ILE A 213 -9.93 -0.86 -2.00
C ILE A 213 -10.30 -2.20 -1.35
N VAL A 214 -11.52 -2.31 -0.80
CA VAL A 214 -11.97 -3.52 -0.08
C VAL A 214 -12.19 -4.71 -1.02
N PRO A 215 -12.85 -4.56 -2.20
CA PRO A 215 -12.89 -5.63 -3.19
C PRO A 215 -11.51 -6.16 -3.61
N THR A 216 -10.47 -5.31 -3.66
CA THR A 216 -9.09 -5.76 -3.92
C THR A 216 -8.57 -6.64 -2.79
N LEU A 217 -8.77 -6.25 -1.53
CA LEU A 217 -8.38 -7.09 -0.39
C LEU A 217 -9.12 -8.44 -0.39
N ILE A 218 -10.43 -8.43 -0.67
CA ILE A 218 -11.25 -9.64 -0.75
C ILE A 218 -10.77 -10.57 -1.87
N HIS A 219 -10.34 -10.00 -3.01
CA HIS A 219 -9.80 -10.79 -4.11
C HIS A 219 -8.50 -11.48 -3.74
N LEU A 220 -7.60 -10.78 -3.04
CA LEU A 220 -6.26 -11.29 -2.71
C LEU A 220 -6.26 -12.26 -1.54
N PHE A 221 -7.12 -12.02 -0.54
CA PHE A 221 -7.05 -12.70 0.75
C PHE A 221 -8.31 -13.52 1.07
N GLY A 222 -9.30 -13.50 0.17
CA GLY A 222 -10.63 -14.02 0.43
C GLY A 222 -11.48 -13.07 1.26
N LYS A 223 -12.79 -13.32 1.27
CA LYS A 223 -13.78 -12.41 1.88
C LYS A 223 -13.57 -12.20 3.37
N GLN A 224 -13.27 -13.27 4.12
CA GLN A 224 -13.12 -13.21 5.56
C GLN A 224 -11.89 -12.36 5.95
N ASP A 225 -10.69 -12.75 5.51
CA ASP A 225 -9.47 -12.01 5.81
C ASP A 225 -9.50 -10.58 5.26
N GLY A 226 -10.03 -10.37 4.05
CA GLY A 226 -10.12 -9.05 3.45
C GLY A 226 -10.96 -8.08 4.29
N LEU A 227 -12.07 -8.55 4.86
CA LEU A 227 -12.90 -7.76 5.77
C LEU A 227 -12.27 -7.63 7.17
N ASP A 228 -11.59 -8.66 7.67
CA ASP A 228 -10.86 -8.58 8.94
C ASP A 228 -9.73 -7.54 8.87
N ILE A 229 -8.99 -7.47 7.76
CA ILE A 229 -7.98 -6.44 7.49
C ILE A 229 -8.63 -5.05 7.44
N MET A 230 -9.78 -4.91 6.77
CA MET A 230 -10.53 -3.66 6.72
C MET A 230 -10.95 -3.19 8.14
N HIS A 231 -11.48 -4.10 8.96
CA HIS A 231 -11.90 -3.78 10.32
C HIS A 231 -10.71 -3.49 11.24
N TYR A 232 -9.59 -4.20 11.08
CA TYR A 232 -8.35 -3.90 11.79
C TYR A 232 -7.84 -2.49 11.47
N ALA A 233 -7.83 -2.10 10.20
CA ALA A 233 -7.46 -0.74 9.79
C ALA A 233 -8.36 0.33 10.42
N ARG A 234 -9.68 0.11 10.44
CA ARG A 234 -10.64 0.99 11.12
C ARG A 234 -10.39 1.09 12.62
N GLY A 235 -10.00 -0.02 13.27
CA GLY A 235 -9.58 -0.03 14.68
C GLY A 235 -8.35 0.85 14.91
N LEU A 236 -7.35 0.75 14.02
CA LEU A 236 -6.15 1.60 14.08
C LEU A 236 -6.47 3.08 13.83
N PHE A 237 -7.41 3.41 12.95
CA PHE A 237 -7.90 4.79 12.79
C PHE A 237 -8.45 5.33 14.11
N ALA A 238 -9.36 4.59 14.76
CA ALA A 238 -9.95 4.98 16.03
C ALA A 238 -8.92 5.11 17.17
N ALA A 239 -7.94 4.20 17.24
CA ALA A 239 -6.89 4.21 18.25
C ALA A 239 -5.93 5.39 18.08
N THR A 240 -5.69 5.81 16.84
CA THR A 240 -4.84 6.97 16.51
C THR A 240 -5.63 8.29 16.40
N GLY A 241 -6.92 8.27 16.76
CA GLY A 241 -7.76 9.47 16.86
C GLY A 241 -8.30 10.01 15.53
N GLU A 242 -8.12 9.30 14.42
CA GLU A 242 -8.69 9.67 13.13
C GLU A 242 -10.22 9.46 13.15
N ALA A 243 -10.94 10.27 12.37
CA ALA A 243 -12.34 9.98 12.10
C ALA A 243 -12.46 8.63 11.38
N VAL A 244 -13.42 7.81 11.79
CA VAL A 244 -13.74 6.53 11.18
C VAL A 244 -15.03 6.69 10.38
N PRO A 245 -14.99 6.66 9.04
CA PRO A 245 -16.19 6.83 8.22
C PRO A 245 -17.24 5.75 8.52
N TYR A 246 -18.52 6.10 8.47
CA TYR A 246 -19.57 5.08 8.47
C TYR A 246 -19.53 4.30 7.14
N ILE A 247 -20.06 3.07 7.16
CA ILE A 247 -20.27 2.26 5.96
C ILE A 247 -21.74 1.87 5.95
N ASP A 248 -22.46 2.21 4.88
CA ASP A 248 -23.85 1.77 4.67
C ASP A 248 -24.02 1.33 3.21
N SER A 249 -24.15 0.02 2.98
CA SER A 249 -24.32 -0.52 1.64
C SER A 249 -25.68 -0.20 1.01
N SER A 250 -26.68 0.22 1.78
CA SER A 250 -27.97 0.64 1.24
C SER A 250 -27.86 1.94 0.43
N GLU A 251 -26.89 2.80 0.75
CA GLU A 251 -26.66 4.07 0.07
C GLU A 251 -25.99 3.91 -1.31
N TRP A 252 -25.34 2.78 -1.58
CA TRP A 252 -24.47 2.62 -2.76
C TRP A 252 -25.21 2.81 -4.08
N SER A 253 -26.48 2.42 -4.15
CA SER A 253 -27.33 2.59 -5.34
C SER A 253 -27.71 4.05 -5.62
N HIS A 254 -27.48 4.96 -4.66
CA HIS A 254 -27.82 6.37 -4.73
C HIS A 254 -26.62 7.28 -5.00
N LEU A 255 -25.41 6.73 -5.16
CA LEU A 255 -24.16 7.48 -5.32
C LEU A 255 -23.89 7.99 -6.75
N GLY A 256 -24.87 7.91 -7.66
CA GLY A 256 -24.67 8.30 -9.07
C GLY A 256 -23.71 7.39 -9.85
N VAL A 257 -23.43 6.19 -9.33
CA VAL A 257 -22.63 5.15 -9.97
C VAL A 257 -23.55 4.17 -10.71
N ASP A 258 -23.06 3.61 -11.82
CA ASP A 258 -23.82 2.62 -12.58
C ASP A 258 -24.18 1.39 -11.73
N LEU A 259 -25.43 0.92 -11.87
CA LEU A 259 -25.96 -0.17 -11.06
C LEU A 259 -25.15 -1.47 -11.20
N SER A 260 -24.49 -1.70 -12.34
CA SER A 260 -23.69 -2.90 -12.56
C SER A 260 -22.47 -2.97 -11.64
N ARG A 261 -21.83 -1.82 -11.34
CA ARG A 261 -20.73 -1.72 -10.38
C ARG A 261 -21.21 -1.90 -8.95
N VAL A 262 -22.39 -1.37 -8.61
CA VAL A 262 -23.02 -1.56 -7.30
C VAL A 262 -23.36 -3.03 -7.06
N GLN A 263 -24.01 -3.69 -8.03
CA GLN A 263 -24.34 -5.13 -7.96
C GLN A 263 -23.08 -5.99 -7.79
N ARG A 264 -22.01 -5.68 -8.52
CA ARG A 264 -20.72 -6.37 -8.35
C ARG A 264 -20.17 -6.16 -6.93
N ALA A 265 -20.20 -4.93 -6.40
CA ALA A 265 -19.75 -4.66 -5.04
C ALA A 265 -20.54 -5.47 -4.00
N HIS A 266 -21.87 -5.51 -4.09
CA HIS A 266 -22.69 -6.38 -3.22
C HIS A 266 -22.34 -7.86 -3.38
N SER A 267 -22.05 -8.34 -4.60
CA SER A 267 -21.68 -9.76 -4.80
C SER A 267 -20.34 -10.13 -4.15
N ILE A 268 -19.39 -9.21 -4.10
CA ILE A 268 -18.06 -9.42 -3.53
C ILE A 268 -18.06 -9.18 -2.02
N VAL A 269 -18.53 -8.01 -1.61
CA VAL A 269 -18.48 -7.52 -0.23
C VAL A 269 -19.63 -8.08 0.61
N GLY A 270 -20.81 -8.30 0.00
CA GLY A 270 -22.06 -8.50 0.71
C GLY A 270 -22.64 -7.19 1.24
N ASP A 271 -23.81 -7.29 1.86
CA ASP A 271 -24.40 -6.17 2.58
C ASP A 271 -23.61 -5.90 3.85
N ILE A 272 -23.31 -4.62 4.10
CA ILE A 272 -22.46 -4.20 5.20
C ILE A 272 -22.95 -2.87 5.77
N ASN A 273 -23.11 -2.84 7.09
CA ASN A 273 -23.41 -1.64 7.84
C ASN A 273 -22.48 -1.55 9.06
N VAL A 274 -21.69 -0.49 9.15
CA VAL A 274 -20.75 -0.24 10.24
C VAL A 274 -20.86 1.22 10.66
N PRO A 275 -21.08 1.52 11.95
CA PRO A 275 -21.19 2.90 12.42
C PRO A 275 -19.89 3.67 12.20
N GLY A 276 -20.02 4.98 11.99
CA GLY A 276 -18.91 5.91 12.00
C GLY A 276 -18.50 6.32 13.42
N GLN A 277 -17.33 6.94 13.54
CA GLN A 277 -16.83 7.52 14.77
C GLN A 277 -16.12 8.85 14.44
N GLU A 278 -16.39 9.89 15.23
CA GLU A 278 -15.68 11.17 15.11
C GLU A 278 -14.22 11.07 15.55
N ALA A 279 -13.40 12.02 15.08
CA ALA A 279 -12.00 12.13 15.47
C ALA A 279 -11.83 12.48 16.97
N ASP A 280 -10.70 12.08 17.57
CA ASP A 280 -10.34 12.36 18.96
C ASP A 280 -8.99 13.09 19.00
N SER A 281 -9.03 14.39 19.32
CA SER A 281 -7.83 15.24 19.29
C SER A 281 -6.72 14.76 20.23
N LYS A 282 -7.04 14.16 21.38
CA LYS A 282 -6.02 13.70 22.33
C LYS A 282 -5.30 12.47 21.77
N LYS A 283 -6.03 11.53 21.19
CA LYS A 283 -5.44 10.36 20.53
C LYS A 283 -4.64 10.77 19.30
N THR A 284 -5.14 11.71 18.50
CA THR A 284 -4.40 12.28 17.35
C THR A 284 -3.08 12.90 17.79
N ALA A 285 -3.09 13.69 18.88
CA ALA A 285 -1.85 14.27 19.42
C ALA A 285 -0.88 13.20 19.93
N GLN A 286 -1.36 12.23 20.71
CA GLN A 286 -0.51 11.16 21.25
C GLN A 286 0.17 10.34 20.15
N ALA A 287 -0.59 9.97 19.10
CA ALA A 287 -0.07 9.23 17.96
C ALA A 287 0.73 10.09 16.97
N GLY A 288 0.50 11.41 16.95
CA GLY A 288 1.17 12.33 16.04
C GLY A 288 2.49 12.90 16.57
N PHE A 289 2.69 12.95 17.89
CA PHE A 289 3.83 13.66 18.50
C PHE A 289 5.01 12.80 18.96
N SER A 290 4.89 11.46 18.94
CA SER A 290 5.99 10.57 19.35
C SER A 290 5.82 9.15 18.81
N VAL A 291 6.93 8.47 18.55
CA VAL A 291 6.96 7.06 18.13
C VAL A 291 6.36 6.17 19.20
N ASP A 292 6.77 6.32 20.46
CA ASP A 292 6.23 5.54 21.58
C ASP A 292 4.71 5.70 21.75
N GLY A 293 4.21 6.95 21.69
CA GLY A 293 2.78 7.23 21.79
C GLY A 293 2.00 6.63 20.64
N CYS A 294 2.54 6.71 19.42
CA CYS A 294 1.94 6.08 18.24
C CYS A 294 1.94 4.56 18.35
N TYR A 295 3.09 3.95 18.63
CA TYR A 295 3.22 2.50 18.71
C TYR A 295 2.36 1.91 19.85
N SER A 296 2.27 2.60 21.00
CA SER A 296 1.38 2.22 22.10
C SER A 296 -0.09 2.26 21.68
N ALA A 297 -0.51 3.26 20.89
CA ALA A 297 -1.86 3.31 20.36
C ALA A 297 -2.15 2.17 19.37
N LEU A 298 -1.20 1.86 18.48
CA LEU A 298 -1.35 0.78 17.49
C LEU A 298 -1.42 -0.60 18.16
N THR A 299 -0.56 -0.86 19.14
CA THR A 299 -0.53 -2.14 19.89
C THR A 299 -1.74 -2.35 20.80
N SER A 300 -2.51 -1.30 21.09
CA SER A 300 -3.77 -1.41 21.84
C SER A 300 -4.91 -2.06 21.04
N VAL A 301 -4.77 -2.16 19.72
CA VAL A 301 -5.81 -2.72 18.83
C VAL A 301 -5.60 -4.23 18.69
N PRO A 302 -6.60 -5.06 19.03
CA PRO A 302 -6.53 -6.50 18.84
C PRO A 302 -6.33 -6.86 17.36
N THR A 303 -5.41 -7.78 17.09
CA THR A 303 -5.23 -8.37 15.76
C THR A 303 -6.35 -9.38 15.46
N PRO A 304 -6.66 -9.66 14.18
CA PRO A 304 -7.54 -10.77 13.81
C PRO A 304 -7.09 -12.08 14.44
N SER A 305 -8.03 -12.96 14.79
CA SER A 305 -7.76 -14.20 15.53
C SER A 305 -6.81 -15.14 14.80
N TRP A 306 -6.86 -15.14 13.46
CA TRP A 306 -6.01 -15.97 12.63
C TRP A 306 -4.55 -15.50 12.61
N TYR A 307 -4.26 -14.23 12.93
CA TYR A 307 -2.87 -13.73 12.93
C TYR A 307 -2.00 -14.49 13.95
N GLU A 308 -2.58 -14.90 15.09
CA GLU A 308 -1.85 -15.64 16.14
C GLU A 308 -1.48 -17.07 15.74
N LYS A 309 -2.33 -17.71 14.93
CA LYS A 309 -2.17 -19.12 14.55
C LYS A 309 -0.97 -19.28 13.62
N GLU A 310 -0.84 -18.37 12.66
CA GLU A 310 0.20 -18.42 11.64
C GLU A 310 1.60 -18.21 12.21
N LEU A 311 1.79 -17.30 13.17
CA LEU A 311 3.10 -17.11 13.81
C LEU A 311 3.59 -18.36 14.54
N LYS A 312 2.70 -19.11 15.18
CA LYS A 312 3.07 -20.36 15.85
C LYS A 312 3.40 -21.48 14.87
N GLU A 313 2.65 -21.60 13.78
CA GLU A 313 2.92 -22.61 12.74
C GLU A 313 4.26 -22.35 12.04
N ILE A 314 4.65 -21.09 11.85
CA ILE A 314 5.99 -20.73 11.32
C ILE A 314 7.10 -21.10 12.31
N ASP A 315 6.92 -20.81 13.60
CA ASP A 315 7.93 -21.13 14.62
C ASP A 315 8.11 -22.65 14.77
N ASP A 316 7.02 -23.42 14.65
CA ASP A 316 7.06 -24.89 14.70
C ASP A 316 7.73 -25.50 13.44
N GLU A 317 7.54 -24.93 12.24
CA GLU A 317 8.23 -25.38 11.01
C GLU A 317 9.74 -25.10 11.03
N LYS A 318 10.20 -24.06 11.73
CA LYS A 318 11.64 -23.77 11.90
C LYS A 318 12.37 -24.78 12.81
N ILE A 319 11.66 -25.65 13.53
CA ILE A 319 12.25 -26.63 14.47
C ILE A 319 12.59 -27.98 13.78
N ASP A 320 12.21 -28.20 12.51
CA ASP A 320 12.33 -29.52 11.86
C ASP A 320 13.30 -29.57 10.65
N VAL A 321 14.46 -28.89 10.75
CA VAL A 321 15.58 -29.14 9.82
C VAL A 321 16.69 -29.88 10.55
N LYS A 322 16.68 -31.21 10.41
CA LYS A 322 17.84 -32.06 10.67
C LYS A 322 18.96 -31.71 9.68
N GLU A 323 20.15 -31.51 10.23
CA GLU A 323 21.43 -31.41 9.51
C GLU A 323 21.52 -32.48 8.41
N VAL A 324 21.75 -32.05 7.17
CA VAL A 324 22.22 -32.92 6.09
C VAL A 324 23.56 -32.39 5.60
N ASP A 325 24.53 -33.29 5.77
CA ASP A 325 25.96 -33.29 5.46
C ASP A 325 26.30 -32.75 4.05
N ASP A 326 27.24 -31.81 4.01
CA ASP A 326 27.88 -31.30 2.79
C ASP A 326 28.71 -32.40 2.13
N ARG A 327 28.29 -32.88 0.96
CA ARG A 327 29.22 -33.43 -0.04
C ARG A 327 28.61 -33.52 -1.44
N GLU A 328 29.35 -32.89 -2.35
CA GLU A 328 29.38 -33.09 -3.81
C GLU A 328 28.21 -32.57 -4.64
N ILE A 329 28.49 -31.63 -5.56
CA ILE A 329 28.42 -31.82 -7.02
C ILE A 329 29.01 -30.57 -7.70
N GLU A 330 30.16 -30.75 -8.36
CA GLU A 330 30.58 -29.90 -9.48
C GLU A 330 29.86 -30.38 -10.76
N LYS A 331 29.33 -29.46 -11.58
CA LYS A 331 29.81 -29.16 -12.94
C LYS A 331 28.74 -28.51 -13.84
N GLU A 332 29.21 -27.46 -14.51
CA GLU A 332 28.96 -27.03 -15.90
C GLU A 332 27.52 -26.72 -16.35
N HIS A 333 27.27 -25.47 -16.75
CA HIS A 333 26.66 -25.19 -18.06
C HIS A 333 26.99 -23.79 -18.61
N GLU A 334 27.19 -23.79 -19.93
CA GLU A 334 27.67 -22.72 -20.80
C GLU A 334 26.71 -21.52 -20.92
N ILE A 335 27.33 -20.36 -21.14
CA ILE A 335 26.70 -19.08 -21.46
C ILE A 335 26.46 -18.99 -22.97
N VAL A 336 25.20 -18.74 -23.37
CA VAL A 336 24.85 -18.31 -24.73
C VAL A 336 24.07 -16.99 -24.65
N VAL A 337 24.63 -15.95 -25.26
CA VAL A 337 24.01 -14.63 -25.45
C VAL A 337 23.30 -14.59 -26.80
N PRO A 338 22.16 -13.89 -26.92
CA PRO A 338 22.04 -12.99 -28.08
C PRO A 338 21.42 -11.60 -27.82
N SER A 339 22.05 -10.66 -28.53
CA SER A 339 21.78 -9.30 -29.01
C SER A 339 20.42 -8.59 -28.86
N GLN A 340 20.58 -7.27 -28.72
CA GLN A 340 19.64 -6.13 -28.76
C GLN A 340 18.81 -5.97 -30.06
N ALA A 341 17.67 -5.27 -29.95
CA ALA A 341 17.09 -4.43 -31.01
C ALA A 341 16.32 -3.23 -30.42
N THR A 342 16.36 -2.10 -31.12
CA THR A 342 16.01 -0.73 -30.71
C THR A 342 14.71 -0.17 -31.33
N THR A 343 14.19 0.90 -30.71
CA THR A 343 13.35 2.06 -31.19
C THR A 343 11.83 1.88 -31.40
N PRO A 344 10.99 2.98 -31.39
CA PRO A 344 11.18 4.37 -30.91
C PRO A 344 10.03 4.95 -30.03
N LEU A 345 10.28 6.15 -29.45
CA LEU A 345 9.35 7.02 -28.72
C LEU A 345 8.14 7.48 -29.57
N SER A 346 6.97 7.59 -28.92
CA SER A 346 5.94 8.55 -29.35
C SER A 346 5.23 9.21 -28.15
N THR A 347 4.76 10.43 -28.42
CA THR A 347 4.31 11.52 -27.54
C THR A 347 3.05 11.24 -26.73
N VAL A 348 3.05 11.62 -25.44
CA VAL A 348 1.88 11.52 -24.54
C VAL A 348 1.27 12.90 -24.27
N LYS A 349 -0.02 13.03 -24.57
CA LYS A 349 -0.90 14.15 -24.21
C LYS A 349 -1.29 14.09 -22.72
N THR A 350 -1.60 15.24 -22.16
CA THR A 350 -1.91 15.46 -20.74
C THR A 350 -3.34 15.02 -20.38
N ASP A 351 -3.45 13.89 -19.70
CA ASP A 351 -4.69 13.42 -19.06
C ASP A 351 -4.59 13.43 -17.52
N SER A 352 -5.75 13.59 -16.86
CA SER A 352 -5.93 13.96 -15.44
C SER A 352 -5.57 12.86 -14.42
N PHE A 353 -5.27 13.30 -13.19
CA PHE A 353 -4.72 12.55 -12.05
C PHE A 353 -5.42 11.22 -11.71
N VAL A 354 -6.75 11.15 -11.81
CA VAL A 354 -7.53 9.93 -11.53
C VAL A 354 -7.30 8.86 -12.59
N GLU A 355 -6.88 9.20 -13.80
CA GLU A 355 -6.59 8.18 -14.80
C GLU A 355 -5.19 7.56 -14.66
N LYS A 356 -4.22 8.18 -13.97
CA LYS A 356 -2.81 7.71 -14.01
C LYS A 356 -2.40 6.77 -12.88
N LEU A 357 -2.89 6.99 -11.66
CA LEU A 357 -2.75 5.99 -10.58
C LEU A 357 -3.51 4.69 -10.93
N LEU A 358 -4.37 4.79 -11.95
CA LEU A 358 -5.47 3.90 -12.19
C LEU A 358 -5.59 3.40 -13.66
N LYS A 359 -4.59 3.66 -14.52
CA LYS A 359 -4.56 3.17 -15.91
C LYS A 359 -3.75 1.89 -16.12
N PRO A 360 -2.71 1.53 -15.32
CA PRO A 360 -2.07 0.22 -15.49
C PRO A 360 -2.97 -0.95 -15.08
N PHE A 361 -4.15 -0.66 -14.55
CA PHE A 361 -5.03 -1.64 -13.96
C PHE A 361 -5.41 -2.78 -14.87
N MET A 362 -4.81 -3.92 -14.56
CA MET A 362 -5.54 -5.17 -14.39
C MET A 362 -6.52 -5.40 -15.53
N ILE A 363 -5.99 -5.41 -16.76
CA ILE A 363 -6.75 -5.82 -17.94
C ILE A 363 -7.20 -7.25 -17.68
N TRP A 364 -8.49 -7.40 -17.38
CA TRP A 364 -9.12 -8.69 -17.22
C TRP A 364 -9.08 -9.43 -18.55
N LYS A 365 -8.19 -10.42 -18.70
CA LYS A 365 -8.39 -11.46 -19.72
C LYS A 365 -9.48 -12.39 -19.19
N LYS A 366 -10.57 -12.53 -19.93
CA LYS A 366 -11.60 -13.56 -19.69
C LYS A 366 -10.91 -14.92 -19.53
N PRO A 367 -11.34 -15.78 -18.59
CA PRO A 367 -10.97 -17.19 -18.63
C PRO A 367 -11.45 -17.79 -19.95
N GLU A 368 -10.56 -18.42 -20.71
CA GLU A 368 -10.96 -19.28 -21.81
C GLU A 368 -11.74 -20.46 -21.22
N VAL A 369 -13.06 -20.47 -21.45
CA VAL A 369 -13.87 -21.65 -21.26
C VAL A 369 -13.45 -22.64 -22.32
N GLN A 370 -12.74 -23.71 -21.93
CA GLN A 370 -12.61 -24.90 -22.76
C GLN A 370 -13.99 -25.50 -22.94
N THR A 371 -14.66 -25.13 -24.02
CA THR A 371 -15.84 -25.85 -24.51
C THR A 371 -15.37 -27.19 -25.04
N THR A 372 -15.54 -28.24 -24.23
CA THR A 372 -15.54 -29.62 -24.72
C THR A 372 -16.67 -29.77 -25.72
N GLN A 373 -16.32 -30.07 -26.98
CA GLN A 373 -17.27 -30.34 -28.05
C GLN A 373 -18.10 -31.59 -27.72
N PRO A 374 -19.42 -31.61 -27.99
CA PRO A 374 -20.21 -32.82 -27.92
C PRO A 374 -19.92 -33.71 -29.13
N THR A 375 -19.55 -34.96 -28.85
CA THR A 375 -19.46 -36.05 -29.83
C THR A 375 -20.82 -36.30 -30.46
N THR A 376 -20.93 -36.07 -31.77
CA THR A 376 -22.09 -36.47 -32.59
C THR A 376 -22.11 -37.98 -32.78
N GLU A 377 -23.12 -38.65 -32.21
CA GLU A 377 -23.53 -39.99 -32.62
C GLU A 377 -24.15 -39.94 -34.02
N LYS A 378 -23.55 -40.67 -34.97
CA LYS A 378 -24.17 -40.98 -36.26
C LYS A 378 -25.00 -42.25 -36.10
N THR A 379 -26.33 -42.11 -36.14
CA THR A 379 -27.23 -43.21 -36.45
C THR A 379 -27.32 -43.37 -37.96
N ASN A 380 -26.71 -44.43 -38.50
CA ASN A 380 -27.03 -44.98 -39.82
C ASN A 380 -28.18 -45.97 -39.70
N LYS A 381 -29.14 -45.91 -40.63
CA LYS A 381 -29.97 -47.04 -41.07
C LYS A 381 -30.82 -46.63 -42.27
N PRO A 382 -31.14 -47.57 -43.16
CA PRO A 382 -30.27 -48.31 -44.08
C PRO A 382 -29.95 -47.50 -45.36
#